data_AF-E4XDV8-F1
#
_entry.id   AF-E4XDV8-F1
#
_cell.length_a   1.000
_cell.length_b   1.000
_cell.length_c   1.000
_cell.angle_alpha   90.00
_cell.angle_beta   90.00
_cell.angle_gamma   90.00
#
_symmetry.space_group_name_H-M   'P 1'
#
loop_
_entity.id
_entity.type
_entity.pdbx_description
1 polymer ?
#
loop_
_entity_poly.entity_id
_entity_poly.type
_entity_poly.pdbx_seq_one_letter_code
_entity_poly.pdbx_strand_id
1 'polypeptide(L)'
;MKICVLFLNAVVAAETVSPEATDSPSTTQATSTSSELLKTDASSSIAASSTTSLLDPQTLEETEEVISEAVTETAATEETPSCPAVIAESVEYKMKITTTGDLFAGTDDPVYIMFNGENVSTNLVQIPEDPKSSDFERGQTDEFDVTVTGVDDIKSATIIKPGNDRWYVEDFSLTLGNSTIEFDCFKTRVDGSQKPLVCMPKENTE
;
A
#
# COMPACT_ATOMS: atom_id res chain seq x y z
N MET A 1 -10.56 -0.37 25.24
CA MET A 1 -9.82 -1.19 24.25
C MET A 1 -8.34 -1.18 24.61
N LYS A 2 -7.68 -2.35 24.67
CA LYS A 2 -6.22 -2.46 24.84
C LYS A 2 -5.64 -2.94 23.51
N ILE A 3 -4.88 -2.06 22.87
CA ILE A 3 -4.13 -2.35 21.65
C ILE A 3 -2.92 -3.22 22.03
N CYS A 4 -2.78 -4.38 21.40
CA CYS A 4 -1.64 -5.27 21.61
C CYS A 4 -0.65 -5.10 20.45
N VAL A 5 0.45 -4.38 20.68
CA VAL A 5 1.53 -4.22 19.70
C VAL A 5 2.59 -5.28 19.98
N LEU A 6 2.77 -6.21 19.05
CA LEU A 6 3.87 -7.18 19.09
C LEU A 6 5.14 -6.53 18.52
N PHE A 7 6.07 -6.15 19.40
CA PHE A 7 7.42 -5.79 19.00
C PHE A 7 8.28 -7.06 18.88
N LEU A 8 8.76 -7.35 17.67
CA LEU A 8 9.72 -8.43 17.42
C LEU A 8 11.14 -7.86 17.59
N ASN A 9 11.92 -8.40 18.54
CA ASN A 9 13.29 -7.96 18.79
C ASN A 9 14.25 -8.51 17.73
N ALA A 10 15.06 -7.64 17.13
CA ALA A 10 16.15 -8.02 16.25
C ALA A 10 17.37 -8.50 17.06
N VAL A 11 18.05 -9.55 16.56
CA VAL A 11 19.38 -9.96 17.03
C VAL A 11 20.39 -9.68 15.93
N VAL A 12 21.39 -8.85 16.25
CA VAL A 12 22.55 -8.59 15.40
C VAL A 12 23.61 -9.66 15.67
N ALA A 13 24.17 -10.23 14.60
CA ALA A 13 25.44 -10.95 14.63
C ALA A 13 26.40 -10.28 13.63
N ALA A 14 27.67 -10.12 14.02
CA ALA A 14 28.68 -9.43 13.23
C ALA A 14 30.00 -10.21 13.28
N GLU A 15 30.54 -10.55 12.11
CA GLU A 15 31.89 -11.09 11.89
C GLU A 15 32.45 -10.43 10.63
N THR A 16 33.34 -9.45 10.77
CA THR A 16 34.82 -9.52 10.76
C THR A 16 35.46 -9.42 9.36
N VAL A 17 36.55 -8.64 9.28
CA VAL A 17 37.17 -8.11 8.07
C VAL A 17 38.57 -8.71 7.88
N SER A 18 38.97 -9.03 6.63
CA SER A 18 40.32 -8.70 6.11
C SER A 18 40.48 -8.94 4.59
N PRO A 19 41.49 -8.30 3.93
CA PRO A 19 41.52 -8.08 2.48
C PRO A 19 42.70 -8.76 1.75
N GLU A 20 42.73 -8.68 0.41
CA GLU A 20 43.98 -8.38 -0.32
C GLU A 20 43.72 -7.75 -1.71
N ALA A 21 44.74 -7.16 -2.32
CA ALA A 21 44.59 -6.20 -3.44
C ALA A 21 45.72 -6.29 -4.50
N THR A 22 45.40 -5.90 -5.74
CA THR A 22 46.29 -5.50 -6.87
C THR A 22 45.41 -4.69 -7.84
N ASP A 23 45.57 -3.40 -8.19
CA ASP A 23 46.74 -2.61 -8.67
C ASP A 23 47.31 -3.16 -10.00
N SER A 24 47.48 -2.45 -11.14
CA SER A 24 47.37 -1.02 -11.55
C SER A 24 47.38 -0.94 -13.13
N PRO A 25 47.77 0.12 -13.88
CA PRO A 25 47.32 1.53 -13.95
C PRO A 25 47.10 2.09 -15.41
N SER A 26 46.84 3.42 -15.55
CA SER A 26 47.06 4.32 -16.74
C SER A 26 45.89 4.45 -17.76
N THR A 27 45.59 5.59 -18.41
CA THR A 27 46.21 6.95 -18.50
C THR A 27 45.12 8.00 -18.92
N THR A 28 44.95 9.16 -18.26
CA THR A 28 45.36 10.56 -18.68
C THR A 28 44.67 11.10 -19.97
N GLN A 29 44.20 12.35 -20.17
CA GLN A 29 44.39 13.66 -19.50
C GLN A 29 43.35 14.76 -19.96
N ALA A 30 42.91 15.66 -19.05
CA ALA A 30 42.54 17.11 -19.19
C ALA A 30 41.65 17.65 -20.37
N THR A 31 41.17 18.91 -20.47
CA THR A 31 41.43 20.22 -19.78
C THR A 31 40.18 21.13 -19.62
N SER A 32 40.19 21.89 -18.53
CA SER A 32 39.57 23.22 -18.23
C SER A 32 39.19 24.18 -19.38
N THR A 33 38.08 24.94 -19.24
CA THR A 33 38.12 26.43 -19.01
C THR A 33 36.79 27.03 -18.50
N SER A 34 36.91 28.17 -17.80
CA SER A 34 35.84 28.92 -17.08
C SER A 34 35.35 30.18 -17.83
N SER A 35 34.25 30.79 -17.33
CA SER A 35 33.99 32.24 -17.10
C SER A 35 32.48 32.57 -17.21
N GLU A 36 31.78 33.03 -16.17
CA GLU A 36 31.68 34.43 -15.64
C GLU A 36 30.71 35.34 -16.46
N LEU A 37 29.93 36.30 -15.92
CA LEU A 37 29.55 36.72 -14.55
C LEU A 37 28.38 37.77 -14.62
N LEU A 38 27.69 38.01 -13.48
CA LEU A 38 26.95 39.22 -13.01
C LEU A 38 25.40 39.15 -13.01
N LYS A 39 24.70 39.18 -11.85
CA LYS A 39 24.28 40.33 -10.97
C LYS A 39 23.29 41.29 -11.68
N THR A 40 22.24 41.86 -11.09
CA THR A 40 21.98 42.42 -9.74
C THR A 40 20.47 42.30 -9.36
N ASP A 41 19.90 42.73 -8.21
CA ASP A 41 20.25 42.71 -6.77
C ASP A 41 19.00 43.08 -5.91
N ALA A 42 19.06 42.81 -4.59
CA ALA A 42 18.44 43.55 -3.45
C ALA A 42 16.93 43.42 -3.04
N SER A 43 16.76 42.99 -1.76
CA SER A 43 15.92 43.58 -0.67
C SER A 43 14.39 43.70 -0.82
N SER A 44 13.54 43.60 0.23
CA SER A 44 13.65 43.40 1.70
C SER A 44 12.23 42.96 2.20
N SER A 45 11.88 42.70 3.47
CA SER A 45 12.40 43.13 4.77
C SER A 45 12.00 42.21 5.94
N ILE A 46 12.82 42.27 6.98
CA ILE A 46 12.63 41.79 8.36
C ILE A 46 11.28 42.17 9.03
N ALA A 47 10.78 41.27 9.89
CA ALA A 47 10.35 41.59 11.27
C ALA A 47 10.16 40.28 12.07
N ALA A 48 10.77 40.19 13.25
CA ALA A 48 10.46 39.15 14.23
C ALA A 48 9.69 39.79 15.39
N SER A 49 8.76 39.05 16.01
CA SER A 49 8.36 39.32 17.40
C SER A 49 7.71 38.11 18.04
N SER A 50 8.17 37.77 19.24
CA SER A 50 7.62 36.72 20.10
C SER A 50 6.73 37.35 21.16
N THR A 51 5.51 36.85 21.36
CA THR A 51 4.78 37.06 22.63
C THR A 51 3.97 35.83 23.03
N THR A 52 4.33 35.27 24.18
CA THR A 52 3.54 34.30 24.94
C THR A 52 2.40 34.98 25.69
N SER A 53 1.24 34.34 25.84
CA SER A 53 0.35 34.57 26.99
C SER A 53 -0.49 33.32 27.30
N LEU A 54 -0.85 33.19 28.58
CA LEU A 54 -1.51 32.05 29.19
C LEU A 54 -3.04 32.22 29.30
N LEU A 55 -3.72 31.07 29.45
CA LEU A 55 -4.90 30.79 30.28
C LEU A 55 -6.02 31.84 30.40
N ASP A 56 -7.25 31.43 30.09
CA ASP A 56 -8.23 31.15 31.16
C ASP A 56 -9.31 30.15 30.66
N PRO A 57 -9.89 29.30 31.53
CA PRO A 57 -10.94 28.35 31.17
C PRO A 57 -12.33 28.96 31.38
N GLN A 58 -13.32 28.52 30.59
CA GLN A 58 -14.73 28.74 30.93
C GLN A 58 -15.41 27.42 31.26
N THR A 59 -15.60 27.25 32.57
CA THR A 59 -16.67 26.48 33.19
C THR A 59 -18.01 26.70 32.50
N LEU A 60 -18.69 25.62 32.15
CA LEU A 60 -20.15 25.57 32.20
C LEU A 60 -20.53 24.37 33.08
N GLU A 61 -21.14 24.70 34.21
CA GLU A 61 -21.86 23.72 35.03
C GLU A 61 -23.18 23.41 34.32
N GLU A 62 -23.56 22.14 34.26
CA GLU A 62 -24.98 21.79 34.13
C GLU A 62 -25.29 20.71 35.16
N THR A 63 -26.32 20.99 35.96
CA THR A 63 -26.71 20.23 37.15
C THR A 63 -27.98 19.43 36.85
N GLU A 64 -27.87 18.10 36.78
CA GLU A 64 -29.01 17.18 36.92
C GLU A 64 -28.54 16.03 37.83
N GLU A 65 -28.83 16.09 39.12
CA GLU A 65 -30.07 15.65 39.80
C GLU A 65 -30.03 14.16 40.21
N VAL A 66 -30.46 13.92 41.45
CA VAL A 66 -30.26 12.66 42.17
C VAL A 66 -31.34 11.65 41.81
N ILE A 67 -30.95 10.51 41.26
CA ILE A 67 -31.80 9.32 41.20
C ILE A 67 -31.25 8.30 42.19
N SER A 68 -31.88 8.22 43.36
CA SER A 68 -31.61 7.18 44.35
C SER A 68 -32.57 6.00 44.16
N GLU A 69 -32.07 4.86 43.71
CA GLU A 69 -32.78 3.59 43.92
C GLU A 69 -31.79 2.40 43.96
N ALA A 70 -31.99 1.52 44.93
CA ALA A 70 -31.03 0.46 45.24
C ALA A 70 -31.21 -0.74 44.30
N VAL A 71 -30.26 -0.92 43.37
CA VAL A 71 -30.19 -2.15 42.58
C VAL A 71 -29.53 -3.23 43.42
N THR A 72 -30.30 -4.27 43.71
CA THR A 72 -29.90 -5.44 44.49
C THR A 72 -28.71 -6.16 43.89
N GLU A 73 -27.70 -6.41 44.73
CA GLU A 73 -26.57 -7.29 44.42
C GLU A 73 -27.08 -8.69 44.05
N THR A 74 -26.89 -9.09 42.80
CA THR A 74 -27.08 -10.46 42.32
C THR A 74 -25.94 -10.73 41.34
N ALA A 75 -25.15 -11.76 41.65
CA ALA A 75 -23.95 -12.09 40.88
C ALA A 75 -24.34 -12.53 39.46
N ALA A 76 -24.27 -11.59 38.52
CA ALA A 76 -24.29 -11.90 37.10
C ALA A 76 -22.90 -12.39 36.69
N THR A 77 -22.82 -13.63 36.21
CA THR A 77 -21.63 -14.15 35.55
C THR A 77 -21.33 -13.28 34.32
N GLU A 78 -20.14 -12.70 34.25
CA GLU A 78 -19.73 -11.80 33.17
C GLU A 78 -19.42 -12.58 31.87
N GLU A 79 -20.45 -13.11 31.23
CA GLU A 79 -20.35 -13.54 29.84
C GLU A 79 -20.30 -12.28 28.97
N THR A 80 -19.08 -11.79 28.72
CA THR A 80 -18.85 -10.74 27.72
C THR A 80 -19.50 -11.15 26.40
N PRO A 81 -20.36 -10.32 25.78
CA PRO A 81 -20.91 -10.64 24.47
C PRO A 81 -19.78 -10.61 23.45
N SER A 82 -19.20 -11.78 23.18
CA SER A 82 -18.23 -11.94 22.10
C SER A 82 -18.95 -11.55 20.81
N CYS A 83 -18.42 -10.55 20.10
CA CYS A 83 -18.89 -10.20 18.77
C CYS A 83 -19.00 -11.51 17.96
N PRO A 84 -20.18 -11.86 17.41
CA PRO A 84 -20.36 -13.15 16.76
C PRO A 84 -19.35 -13.28 15.63
N ALA A 85 -18.46 -14.26 15.76
CA ALA A 85 -17.43 -14.54 14.76
C ALA A 85 -18.12 -15.05 13.50
N VAL A 86 -18.47 -14.12 12.60
CA VAL A 86 -18.81 -14.44 11.22
C VAL A 86 -17.56 -15.07 10.58
N ILE A 87 -17.60 -16.39 10.42
CA ILE A 87 -16.54 -17.11 9.71
C ILE A 87 -16.72 -16.78 8.24
N ALA A 88 -15.91 -15.83 7.77
CA ALA A 88 -15.84 -15.47 6.36
C ALA A 88 -15.23 -16.64 5.57
N GLU A 89 -15.90 -17.06 4.50
CA GLU A 89 -15.35 -18.06 3.59
C GLU A 89 -14.11 -17.50 2.88
N SER A 90 -13.10 -18.34 2.66
CA SER A 90 -11.82 -17.97 2.05
C SER A 90 -11.48 -18.92 0.91
N VAL A 91 -11.17 -18.37 -0.27
CA VAL A 91 -10.89 -19.12 -1.50
C VAL A 91 -9.53 -18.69 -2.05
N GLU A 92 -8.68 -19.66 -2.36
CA GLU A 92 -7.35 -19.46 -2.94
C GLU A 92 -7.43 -19.51 -4.47
N TYR A 93 -6.95 -18.46 -5.14
CA TYR A 93 -6.92 -18.32 -6.59
C TYR A 93 -5.48 -18.22 -7.09
N LYS A 94 -5.20 -18.82 -8.25
CA LYS A 94 -4.02 -18.48 -9.04
C LYS A 94 -4.30 -17.23 -9.85
N MET A 95 -3.69 -16.13 -9.42
CA MET A 95 -3.76 -14.85 -10.10
C MET A 95 -2.65 -14.73 -11.14
N LYS A 96 -2.98 -14.14 -12.29
CA LYS A 96 -2.06 -13.94 -13.40
C LYS A 96 -2.16 -12.53 -13.93
N ILE A 97 -1.03 -11.84 -14.03
CA ILE A 97 -0.92 -10.49 -14.58
C ILE A 97 0.11 -10.51 -15.70
N THR A 98 -0.26 -10.03 -16.89
CA THR A 98 0.68 -9.81 -18.00
C THR A 98 0.92 -8.32 -18.15
N THR A 99 2.19 -7.91 -18.18
CA THR A 99 2.61 -6.53 -18.45
C THR A 99 2.87 -6.35 -19.94
N THR A 100 2.40 -5.26 -20.57
CA THR A 100 2.48 -5.12 -22.04
C THR A 100 3.93 -5.11 -22.55
N GLY A 101 4.09 -5.50 -23.82
CA GLY A 101 5.37 -5.39 -24.54
C GLY A 101 5.78 -3.95 -24.91
N ASP A 102 5.07 -2.90 -24.49
CA ASP A 102 5.35 -1.51 -24.87
C ASP A 102 6.64 -0.96 -24.23
N LEU A 103 7.20 0.10 -24.81
CA LEU A 103 8.35 0.79 -24.22
C LEU A 103 7.96 1.42 -22.88
N PHE A 104 8.75 1.14 -21.83
CA PHE A 104 8.53 1.61 -20.45
C PHE A 104 7.24 1.10 -19.80
N ALA A 105 6.80 -0.11 -20.17
CA ALA A 105 5.58 -0.74 -19.66
C ALA A 105 5.72 -1.39 -18.28
N GLY A 106 6.94 -1.69 -17.80
CA GLY A 106 7.18 -2.31 -16.48
C GLY A 106 7.26 -1.33 -15.31
N THR A 107 7.51 -1.84 -14.10
CA THR A 107 7.67 -1.00 -12.89
C THR A 107 8.42 -1.69 -11.75
N ASP A 108 9.22 -0.91 -11.00
CA ASP A 108 9.86 -1.32 -9.74
C ASP A 108 9.05 -0.90 -8.49
N ASP A 109 7.92 -0.21 -8.68
CA ASP A 109 7.07 0.28 -7.59
C ASP A 109 6.18 -0.84 -7.02
N PRO A 110 5.84 -0.84 -5.72
CA PRO A 110 4.97 -1.86 -5.13
C PRO A 110 3.56 -1.81 -5.72
N VAL A 111 3.05 -2.98 -6.12
CA VAL A 111 1.67 -3.15 -6.60
C VAL A 111 0.80 -3.69 -5.47
N TYR A 112 -0.43 -3.22 -5.38
CA TYR A 112 -1.43 -3.68 -4.41
C TYR A 112 -2.71 -4.07 -5.13
N ILE A 113 -3.42 -5.08 -4.61
CA ILE A 113 -4.71 -5.52 -5.14
C ILE A 113 -5.76 -5.69 -4.05
N MET A 114 -7.02 -5.41 -4.41
CA MET A 114 -8.21 -5.62 -3.60
C MET A 114 -9.33 -6.16 -4.50
N PHE A 115 -10.06 -7.17 -4.04
CA PHE A 115 -11.21 -7.72 -4.77
C PHE A 115 -12.50 -7.18 -4.16
N ASN A 116 -13.44 -6.75 -5.01
CA ASN A 116 -14.71 -6.17 -4.59
C ASN A 116 -15.85 -7.11 -4.98
N GLY A 117 -16.65 -7.51 -4.00
CA GLY A 117 -17.96 -8.10 -4.22
C GLY A 117 -19.07 -7.05 -4.33
N GLU A 118 -20.31 -7.51 -4.17
CA GLU A 118 -21.50 -6.64 -4.24
C GLU A 118 -21.57 -5.63 -3.08
N ASN A 119 -21.26 -6.09 -1.86
CA ASN A 119 -21.40 -5.30 -0.61
C ASN A 119 -20.13 -5.26 0.25
N VAL A 120 -19.15 -6.11 -0.04
CA VAL A 120 -17.92 -6.32 0.75
C VAL A 120 -16.74 -6.34 -0.20
N SER A 121 -15.63 -5.72 0.21
CA SER A 121 -14.34 -5.84 -0.46
C SER A 121 -13.34 -6.54 0.46
N THR A 122 -12.35 -7.22 -0.12
CA THR A 122 -11.21 -7.75 0.66
C THR A 122 -10.39 -6.60 1.24
N ASN A 123 -9.44 -6.95 2.12
CA ASN A 123 -8.34 -6.04 2.41
C ASN A 123 -7.49 -5.79 1.15
N LEU A 124 -6.77 -4.68 1.15
CA LEU A 124 -5.73 -4.38 0.16
C LEU A 124 -4.47 -5.17 0.51
N VAL A 125 -3.95 -5.97 -0.42
CA VAL A 125 -2.78 -6.85 -0.25
C VAL A 125 -1.69 -6.44 -1.24
N GLN A 126 -0.42 -6.44 -0.81
CA GLN A 126 0.72 -6.18 -1.69
C GLN A 126 1.07 -7.43 -2.49
N ILE A 127 1.40 -7.25 -3.77
CA ILE A 127 1.86 -8.29 -4.67
C ILE A 127 3.09 -7.78 -5.43
N PRO A 128 4.13 -8.60 -5.64
CA PRO A 128 4.48 -9.82 -4.88
C PRO A 128 4.60 -9.58 -3.36
N GLU A 129 4.61 -10.67 -2.58
CA GLU A 129 4.90 -10.61 -1.14
C GLU A 129 6.38 -10.26 -0.84
N ASP A 130 7.32 -10.71 -1.69
CA ASP A 130 8.73 -10.32 -1.60
C ASP A 130 8.98 -9.05 -2.42
N PRO A 131 9.29 -7.90 -1.80
CA PRO A 131 9.56 -6.65 -2.52
C PRO A 131 10.91 -6.64 -3.27
N LYS A 132 11.53 -7.80 -3.50
CA LYS A 132 12.81 -7.97 -4.22
C LYS A 132 12.71 -8.85 -5.46
N SER A 133 11.56 -9.45 -5.76
CA SER A 133 11.39 -10.17 -7.02
C SER A 133 11.28 -9.19 -8.19
N SER A 134 11.80 -9.62 -9.34
CA SER A 134 11.69 -8.90 -10.61
C SER A 134 10.43 -9.36 -11.34
N ASP A 135 9.29 -8.98 -10.78
CA ASP A 135 7.96 -9.19 -11.36
C ASP A 135 7.50 -7.88 -12.03
N PHE A 136 6.46 -7.95 -12.87
CA PHE A 136 5.90 -6.80 -13.58
C PHE A 136 6.86 -6.15 -14.60
N GLU A 137 7.84 -6.89 -15.12
CA GLU A 137 8.70 -6.40 -16.20
C GLU A 137 7.97 -6.34 -17.54
N ARG A 138 8.50 -5.51 -18.44
CA ARG A 138 7.96 -5.34 -19.79
C ARG A 138 7.82 -6.68 -20.54
N GLY A 139 6.60 -7.04 -20.92
CA GLY A 139 6.30 -8.29 -21.64
C GLY A 139 6.40 -9.56 -20.79
N GLN A 140 6.53 -9.42 -19.46
CA GLN A 140 6.49 -10.53 -18.52
C GLN A 140 5.04 -10.90 -18.20
N THR A 141 4.83 -12.17 -17.86
CA THR A 141 3.60 -12.64 -17.25
C THR A 141 3.94 -13.30 -15.92
N ASP A 142 3.32 -12.78 -14.85
CA ASP A 142 3.60 -13.15 -13.47
C ASP A 142 2.40 -13.86 -12.86
N GLU A 143 2.67 -14.88 -12.03
CA GLU A 143 1.66 -15.70 -11.39
C GLU A 143 1.83 -15.69 -9.86
N PHE A 144 0.75 -15.43 -9.13
CA PHE A 144 0.73 -15.29 -7.68
C PHE A 144 -0.43 -16.11 -7.09
N ASP A 145 -0.22 -16.73 -5.93
CA ASP A 145 -1.30 -17.35 -5.15
C ASP A 145 -1.94 -16.29 -4.24
N VAL A 146 -3.25 -16.05 -4.37
CA VAL A 146 -3.97 -15.03 -3.61
C VAL A 146 -5.21 -15.60 -2.91
N THR A 147 -5.39 -15.26 -1.63
CA THR A 147 -6.57 -15.67 -0.86
C THR A 147 -7.61 -14.56 -0.82
N VAL A 148 -8.80 -14.83 -1.35
CA VAL A 148 -9.97 -13.95 -1.34
C VAL A 148 -10.87 -14.39 -0.19
N THR A 149 -11.11 -13.52 0.79
CA THR A 149 -11.88 -13.85 2.01
C THR A 149 -13.06 -12.90 2.21
N GLY A 150 -14.25 -13.46 2.45
CA GLY A 150 -15.47 -12.69 2.75
C GLY A 150 -16.10 -11.98 1.56
N VAL A 151 -15.74 -12.36 0.34
CA VAL A 151 -16.34 -11.89 -0.91
C VAL A 151 -17.00 -13.09 -1.58
N ASP A 152 -18.30 -12.96 -1.90
CA ASP A 152 -19.09 -14.00 -2.57
C ASP A 152 -18.69 -14.08 -4.07
N ASP A 153 -19.34 -13.27 -4.92
CA ASP A 153 -18.96 -13.06 -6.31
C ASP A 153 -17.96 -11.90 -6.42
N ILE A 154 -16.84 -12.09 -7.10
CA ILE A 154 -15.92 -10.98 -7.45
C ILE A 154 -16.57 -10.15 -8.57
N LYS A 155 -17.05 -8.95 -8.24
CA LYS A 155 -17.65 -7.98 -9.20
C LYS A 155 -16.61 -7.09 -9.86
N SER A 156 -15.47 -6.86 -9.22
CA SER A 156 -14.30 -6.19 -9.81
C SER A 156 -13.03 -6.45 -9.00
N ALA A 157 -11.88 -6.17 -9.60
CA ALA A 157 -10.61 -6.04 -8.91
C ALA A 157 -10.11 -4.59 -9.01
N THR A 158 -9.57 -4.06 -7.91
CA THR A 158 -8.92 -2.76 -7.83
C THR A 158 -7.43 -2.96 -7.62
N ILE A 159 -6.63 -2.57 -8.61
CA ILE A 159 -5.17 -2.60 -8.56
C ILE A 159 -4.66 -1.17 -8.31
N ILE A 160 -3.77 -1.01 -7.32
CA ILE A 160 -3.21 0.28 -6.90
C ILE A 160 -1.69 0.22 -7.04
N LYS A 161 -1.13 1.25 -7.68
CA LYS A 161 0.30 1.38 -7.94
C LYS A 161 0.70 2.84 -7.64
N PRO A 162 1.29 3.14 -6.46
CA PRO A 162 1.38 4.51 -5.94
C PRO A 162 2.59 5.31 -6.44
N GLY A 163 3.52 4.69 -7.17
CA GLY A 163 4.67 5.40 -7.74
C GLY A 163 4.42 6.00 -9.12
N ASN A 164 5.50 6.27 -9.87
CA ASN A 164 5.44 7.19 -11.02
C ASN A 164 5.67 6.51 -12.39
N ASP A 165 6.17 5.28 -12.45
CA ASP A 165 6.25 4.56 -13.74
C ASP A 165 4.86 4.33 -14.31
N ARG A 166 4.76 4.16 -15.63
CA ARG A 166 3.48 4.18 -16.33
C ARG A 166 2.69 2.87 -16.30
N TRP A 167 3.34 1.80 -15.80
CA TRP A 167 2.93 0.39 -15.75
C TRP A 167 1.65 0.00 -16.53
N TYR A 168 1.82 -0.83 -17.56
CA TYR A 168 0.73 -1.21 -18.45
C TYR A 168 0.38 -2.68 -18.30
N VAL A 169 -0.82 -2.97 -17.80
CA VAL A 169 -1.38 -4.33 -17.75
C VAL A 169 -2.02 -4.67 -19.10
N GLU A 170 -1.59 -5.78 -19.71
CA GLU A 170 -2.12 -6.33 -20.96
C GLU A 170 -3.29 -7.29 -20.72
N ASP A 171 -3.12 -8.22 -19.78
CA ASP A 171 -4.14 -9.19 -19.39
C ASP A 171 -4.09 -9.42 -17.87
N PHE A 172 -5.25 -9.69 -17.29
CA PHE A 172 -5.43 -9.97 -15.88
C PHE A 172 -6.50 -11.05 -15.70
N SER A 173 -6.16 -12.11 -14.96
CA SER A 173 -7.07 -13.23 -14.70
C SER A 173 -6.87 -13.88 -13.32
N LEU A 174 -7.93 -14.51 -12.82
CA LEU A 174 -7.92 -15.40 -11.65
C LEU A 174 -8.35 -16.81 -12.08
N THR A 175 -7.65 -17.84 -11.63
CA THR A 175 -7.98 -19.24 -11.91
C THR A 175 -8.23 -20.01 -10.62
N LEU A 176 -9.34 -20.74 -10.56
CA LEU A 176 -9.75 -21.64 -9.48
C LEU A 176 -10.07 -23.01 -10.07
N GLY A 177 -9.14 -23.96 -9.91
CA GLY A 177 -9.25 -25.30 -10.50
C GLY A 177 -9.29 -25.22 -12.03
N ASN A 178 -10.47 -25.51 -12.61
CA ASN A 178 -10.70 -25.49 -14.06
C ASN A 178 -11.47 -24.23 -14.53
N SER A 179 -11.81 -23.32 -13.62
CA SER A 179 -12.53 -22.08 -13.92
C SER A 179 -11.58 -20.89 -13.93
N THR A 180 -11.65 -20.06 -14.96
CA THR A 180 -10.87 -18.81 -15.06
C THR A 180 -11.83 -17.63 -15.20
N ILE A 181 -11.60 -16.59 -14.39
CA ILE A 181 -12.23 -15.28 -14.50
C ILE A 181 -11.19 -14.38 -15.18
N GLU A 182 -11.43 -14.02 -16.44
CA GLU A 182 -10.66 -12.97 -17.10
C GLU A 182 -11.28 -11.60 -16.80
N PHE A 183 -10.46 -10.53 -16.78
CA PHE A 183 -10.94 -9.18 -16.51
C PHE A 183 -10.59 -8.20 -17.64
N ASP A 184 -11.51 -7.28 -17.96
CA ASP A 184 -11.23 -6.07 -18.75
C ASP A 184 -10.81 -4.94 -17.80
N CYS A 185 -9.52 -4.64 -17.80
CA CYS A 185 -8.91 -3.51 -17.11
C CYS A 185 -9.03 -2.21 -17.93
N PHE A 186 -10.25 -1.84 -18.34
CA PHE A 186 -10.67 -0.66 -19.14
C PHE A 186 -9.54 0.23 -19.71
N LYS A 187 -8.72 -0.33 -20.61
CA LYS A 187 -7.59 0.30 -21.36
C LYS A 187 -6.90 1.47 -20.65
N THR A 188 -6.65 1.33 -19.35
CA THR A 188 -6.12 2.41 -18.52
C THR A 188 -4.64 2.18 -18.31
N ARG A 189 -3.85 2.90 -19.12
CA ARG A 189 -2.46 3.20 -18.76
C ARG A 189 -2.42 3.75 -17.35
N VAL A 190 -1.57 3.21 -16.48
CA VAL A 190 -1.33 3.78 -15.14
C VAL A 190 -0.33 4.95 -15.29
N ASP A 191 -0.68 5.92 -16.15
CA ASP A 191 0.18 7.02 -16.60
C ASP A 191 0.46 8.01 -15.45
N GLY A 192 1.38 7.66 -14.53
CA GLY A 192 1.94 8.52 -13.48
C GLY A 192 0.90 9.20 -12.58
N SER A 193 -0.33 8.68 -12.55
CA SER A 193 -1.48 9.28 -11.90
C SER A 193 -1.99 8.30 -10.86
N GLN A 194 -2.17 8.80 -9.64
CA GLN A 194 -2.47 8.07 -8.39
C GLN A 194 -3.86 7.38 -8.38
N LYS A 195 -4.44 7.10 -9.54
CA LYS A 195 -5.77 6.53 -9.69
C LYS A 195 -5.66 5.00 -9.74
N PRO A 196 -6.46 4.28 -8.93
CA PRO A 196 -6.57 2.83 -9.06
C PRO A 196 -7.02 2.39 -10.45
N LEU A 197 -6.41 1.31 -10.94
CA LEU A 197 -6.86 0.55 -12.09
C LEU A 197 -8.02 -0.36 -11.62
N VAL A 198 -9.21 -0.18 -12.20
CA VAL A 198 -10.39 -0.98 -11.86
C VAL A 198 -10.71 -1.91 -13.02
N CYS A 199 -10.61 -3.21 -12.77
CA CYS A 199 -10.84 -4.26 -13.76
C CYS A 199 -12.17 -4.96 -13.47
N MET A 200 -13.03 -5.06 -14.49
CA MET A 200 -14.31 -5.76 -14.41
C MET A 200 -14.16 -7.18 -15.01
N PRO A 201 -14.82 -8.22 -14.49
CA PRO A 201 -14.88 -9.52 -15.17
C PRO A 201 -15.35 -9.35 -16.62
N LYS A 202 -14.72 -10.04 -17.57
CA LYS A 202 -15.16 -10.07 -18.97
C LYS A 202 -16.49 -10.84 -19.03
N GLU A 203 -17.49 -10.27 -19.69
CA GLU A 203 -18.75 -10.98 -19.96
C GLU A 203 -18.47 -12.20 -20.84
N ASN A 204 -18.91 -13.38 -20.38
CA ASN A 204 -18.83 -14.61 -21.17
C ASN A 204 -19.71 -14.46 -22.42
N THR A 205 -19.07 -14.16 -23.55
CA THR A 205 -19.76 -14.02 -24.84
C THR A 205 -19.96 -15.41 -25.43
N GLU A 206 -21.11 -16.03 -25.12
CA GLU A 206 -21.59 -17.30 -25.71
C GLU A 206 -21.97 -17.14 -27.20
#